data_AF-A0A9P0CMH2-F1
#
_entry.id   AF-A0A9P0CMH2-F1
#
_cell.length_a   1.000
_cell.length_b   1.000
_cell.length_c   1.000
_cell.angle_alpha   90.00
_cell.angle_beta   90.00
_cell.angle_gamma   90.00
#
_symmetry.space_group_name_H-M   'P 1'
#
loop_
_entity.id
_entity.type
_entity.pdbx_description
1 polymer ?
#
loop_
_entity_poly.entity_id
_entity_poly.type
_entity_poly.pdbx_seq_one_letter_code
_entity_poly.pdbx_strand_id
1 'polypeptide(L)'
;MYLRKLLSNPAIRSCTKRSYSSHYEGSHAVQSTYNDLPKPQGSWKTNYDANQRKYNAHLVLGIGALVGSIVFGKAAGLLEFYNEFPERPAVIASYK
;
A
#
# COMPACT_ATOMS: atom_id res chain seq x y z
N MET A 1 3.43 21.89 -22.76
CA MET A 1 4.26 22.50 -21.71
C MET A 1 3.58 22.39 -20.34
N TYR A 2 3.29 21.19 -19.80
CA TYR A 2 2.77 21.02 -18.42
C TYR A 2 2.98 19.58 -17.88
N LEU A 3 4.22 19.06 -17.93
CA LEU A 3 4.57 17.75 -17.36
C LEU A 3 5.81 17.83 -16.47
N ARG A 4 5.88 18.83 -15.59
CA ARG A 4 7.01 18.98 -14.64
C ARG A 4 6.64 19.37 -13.21
N LYS A 5 5.36 19.28 -12.82
CA LYS A 5 4.90 19.62 -11.45
C LYS A 5 4.35 18.42 -10.66
N LEU A 6 4.96 17.24 -10.79
CA LEU A 6 4.62 16.06 -9.96
C LEU A 6 5.81 15.47 -9.20
N LEU A 7 6.92 16.20 -9.06
CA LEU A 7 8.05 15.76 -8.22
C LEU A 7 8.46 16.77 -7.13
N SER A 8 7.69 17.84 -6.94
CA SER A 8 7.93 18.84 -5.91
C SER A 8 6.88 18.76 -4.81
N ASN A 9 6.74 17.59 -4.18
CA ASN A 9 6.00 17.50 -2.92
C ASN A 9 6.96 17.81 -1.76
N PRO A 10 6.89 18.99 -1.11
CA PRO A 10 7.80 19.34 -0.02
C PRO A 10 7.60 18.46 1.23
N ALA A 11 6.49 17.71 1.31
CA ALA A 11 6.18 16.81 2.42
C ALA A 11 7.03 15.53 2.48
N ILE A 12 7.81 15.20 1.44
CA ILE A 12 8.66 13.99 1.39
C ILE A 12 10.14 14.33 1.72
N ARG A 13 10.51 15.61 1.75
CA ARG A 13 11.91 16.05 1.97
C ARG A 13 12.33 16.18 3.44
N SER A 14 11.43 15.99 4.40
CA SER A 14 11.73 16.13 5.83
C SER A 14 12.19 14.84 6.51
N CYS A 15 12.39 13.74 5.76
CA CYS A 15 13.25 12.64 6.22
C CYS A 15 14.71 13.06 6.04
N THR A 16 15.09 14.01 6.87
CA THR A 16 16.42 14.58 7.05
C THR A 16 17.49 13.50 7.01
N LYS A 17 18.48 13.74 6.15
CA LYS A 17 19.76 13.05 6.13
C LYS A 17 20.25 12.80 7.56
N ARG A 18 20.33 11.53 7.96
CA ARG A 18 21.11 11.14 9.13
C ARG A 18 22.57 11.13 8.72
N SER A 19 23.15 12.32 8.54
CA SER A 19 24.61 12.46 8.47
C SER A 19 25.15 12.18 9.86
N TYR A 20 25.58 10.94 10.10
CA TYR A 20 26.42 10.61 11.25
C TYR A 20 27.80 11.19 10.97
N SER A 21 27.95 12.49 11.24
CA SER A 21 29.21 13.18 11.10
C SER A 21 29.98 13.03 12.41
N SER A 22 30.94 12.10 12.43
CA SER A 22 31.92 11.97 13.50
C SER A 22 33.02 13.03 13.32
N HIS A 23 32.70 14.30 13.57
CA HIS A 23 33.72 15.34 13.77
C HIS A 23 33.97 15.48 15.28
N TYR A 24 34.89 14.66 15.78
CA TYR A 24 35.49 14.87 17.09
C TYR A 24 36.71 15.77 16.90
N GLU A 25 36.48 17.07 16.83
CA GLU A 25 37.56 18.05 16.94
C GLU A 25 37.11 19.15 17.89
N GLY A 26 37.62 19.11 19.12
CA GLY A 26 37.81 20.32 19.92
C GLY A 26 36.77 20.75 20.94
N SER A 27 35.70 20.02 21.23
CA SER A 27 34.84 20.38 22.37
C SER A 27 34.10 19.17 22.94
N HIS A 28 34.26 18.97 24.25
CA HIS A 28 33.60 18.03 25.17
C HIS A 28 32.67 16.99 24.52
N ALA A 29 33.04 15.71 24.64
CA ALA A 29 32.16 14.58 24.34
C ALA A 29 30.77 14.83 24.95
N VAL A 30 29.77 15.05 24.11
CA VAL A 30 28.38 15.23 24.55
C VAL A 30 27.96 13.92 25.18
N GLN A 31 27.96 13.88 26.51
CA GLN A 31 27.59 12.70 27.27
C GLN A 31 26.08 12.52 27.12
N SER A 32 25.67 11.61 26.24
CA SER A 32 24.26 11.22 26.08
C SER A 32 23.69 10.90 27.45
N THR A 33 22.82 11.78 27.94
CA THR A 33 22.16 11.66 29.22
C THR A 33 20.86 10.89 29.01
N TYR A 34 20.36 10.20 30.04
CA TYR A 34 19.08 9.47 29.99
C TYR A 34 17.90 10.34 29.50
N ASN A 35 18.01 11.66 29.65
CA ASN A 35 17.05 12.65 29.16
C ASN A 35 17.00 12.80 27.63
N ASP A 36 18.03 12.33 26.92
CA ASP A 36 18.13 12.34 25.45
C ASP A 36 17.41 11.14 24.82
N LEU A 37 16.91 10.21 25.64
CA LEU A 37 16.10 9.12 25.16
C LEU A 37 14.78 9.66 24.56
N PRO A 38 14.29 9.05 23.47
CA PRO A 38 13.00 9.40 22.92
C PRO A 38 11.93 9.14 23.99
N LYS A 39 11.44 10.23 24.59
CA LYS A 39 10.30 10.19 25.49
C LYS A 39 9.08 9.83 24.65
N PRO A 40 8.23 8.90 25.10
CA PRO A 40 7.00 8.58 24.37
C PRO A 40 6.16 9.85 24.25
N GLN A 41 6.07 10.41 23.04
CA GLN A 41 5.34 11.64 22.76
C GLN A 41 3.96 11.32 22.22
N GLY A 42 2.93 11.86 22.87
CA GLY A 42 1.54 11.75 22.42
C GLY A 42 0.83 10.47 22.82
N SER A 43 -0.48 10.44 22.58
CA SER A 43 -1.30 9.25 22.80
C SER A 43 -1.09 8.26 21.65
N TRP A 44 -0.57 7.08 21.95
CA TRP A 44 -0.36 6.00 20.97
C TRP A 44 -1.66 5.67 20.22
N LYS A 45 -2.79 5.79 20.92
CA LYS A 45 -4.13 5.52 20.40
C LYS A 45 -4.51 6.46 19.27
N THR A 46 -4.21 7.76 19.38
CA THR A 46 -4.52 8.74 18.33
C THR A 46 -3.76 8.44 17.04
N ASN A 47 -2.48 8.06 17.14
CA ASN A 47 -1.68 7.69 15.98
C ASN A 47 -2.19 6.38 15.34
N TYR A 48 -2.51 5.39 16.17
CA TYR A 48 -3.11 4.13 15.74
C TYR A 48 -4.43 4.34 15.00
N ASP A 49 -5.37 5.09 15.59
CA ASP A 49 -6.68 5.38 15.01
C ASP A 49 -6.56 6.13 13.67
N ALA A 50 -5.61 7.07 13.57
CA ALA A 50 -5.32 7.80 12.33
C ALA A 50 -4.79 6.89 11.22
N ASN A 51 -3.93 5.92 11.55
CA ASN A 51 -3.41 4.98 10.57
C ASN A 51 -4.45 3.94 10.18
N GLN A 52 -5.28 3.48 11.12
CA GLN A 52 -6.36 2.53 10.86
C GLN A 52 -7.34 3.09 9.83
N ARG A 53 -7.71 4.37 9.95
CA ARG A 53 -8.57 5.05 8.96
C ARG A 53 -7.95 5.09 7.56
N LYS A 54 -6.62 5.27 7.46
CA LYS A 54 -5.93 5.22 6.17
C LYS A 54 -6.01 3.83 5.56
N TYR A 55 -5.72 2.79 6.33
CA TYR A 55 -5.76 1.41 5.81
C TYR A 55 -7.17 0.98 5.42
N ASN A 56 -8.17 1.33 6.21
CA ASN A 56 -9.57 1.07 5.87
C ASN A 56 -9.98 1.77 4.56
N ALA A 57 -9.48 2.98 4.30
CA ALA A 57 -9.72 3.66 3.02
C ALA A 57 -9.08 2.93 1.82
N HIS A 58 -7.86 2.41 1.98
CA HIS A 58 -7.21 1.60 0.94
C HIS A 58 -7.94 0.28 0.71
N LEU A 59 -8.45 -0.35 1.78
CA LEU A 59 -9.23 -1.57 1.70
C LEU A 59 -10.51 -1.35 0.88
N VAL A 60 -11.27 -0.29 1.18
CA VAL A 60 -12.49 0.05 0.44
C VAL A 60 -12.18 0.34 -1.03
N LEU A 61 -11.09 1.07 -1.30
CA LEU A 61 -10.65 1.35 -2.67
C LEU A 61 -10.27 0.07 -3.42
N GLY A 62 -9.55 -0.85 -2.77
CA GLY A 62 -9.17 -2.14 -3.34
C GLY A 62 -10.38 -3.02 -3.65
N ILE A 63 -11.35 -3.09 -2.72
CA ILE A 63 -12.61 -3.81 -2.94
C ILE A 63 -13.39 -3.21 -4.11
N GLY A 64 -13.52 -1.88 -4.17
CA GLY A 64 -14.20 -1.20 -5.27
C GLY A 64 -13.53 -1.47 -6.63
N ALA A 65 -12.20 -1.40 -6.68
CA ALA A 65 -11.44 -1.71 -7.90
C ALA A 65 -11.60 -3.17 -8.33
N LEU A 66 -11.60 -4.11 -7.40
CA LEU A 66 -11.80 -5.54 -7.69
C LEU A 66 -13.21 -5.80 -8.23
N VAL A 67 -14.24 -5.32 -7.54
CA VAL A 67 -15.64 -5.48 -7.97
C VAL A 67 -15.85 -4.84 -9.34
N GLY A 68 -15.36 -3.61 -9.54
CA GLY A 68 -15.43 -2.93 -10.83
C GLY A 68 -14.73 -3.72 -11.94
N SER A 69 -13.57 -4.29 -11.65
CA SER A 69 -12.82 -5.11 -12.62
C SER A 69 -13.56 -6.39 -13.00
N ILE A 70 -14.20 -7.06 -12.04
CA ILE A 70 -15.01 -8.27 -12.30
C ILE A 70 -16.24 -7.92 -13.15
N VAL A 71 -16.97 -6.86 -12.80
CA VAL A 71 -18.16 -6.43 -13.56
C VAL A 71 -17.77 -6.02 -14.97
N PHE A 72 -16.69 -5.26 -15.12
CA PHE A 72 -16.16 -4.87 -16.43
C PHE A 72 -15.73 -6.11 -17.25
N GLY A 73 -15.00 -7.04 -16.65
CA GLY A 73 -14.56 -8.27 -17.32
C GLY A 73 -15.73 -9.16 -17.75
N LYS A 74 -16.81 -9.21 -16.96
CA LYS A 74 -18.08 -9.84 -17.32
C LYS A 74 -18.74 -9.16 -18.52
N ALA A 75 -18.89 -7.83 -18.48
CA ALA A 75 -19.53 -7.07 -19.55
C ALA A 75 -18.74 -7.10 -20.87
N ALA A 76 -17.40 -7.17 -20.78
CA ALA A 76 -16.52 -7.28 -21.92
C ALA A 76 -16.43 -8.71 -22.51
N GLY A 77 -17.12 -9.70 -21.93
CA GLY A 77 -17.05 -11.11 -22.37
C GLY A 77 -15.74 -11.82 -22.00
N LEU A 78 -14.87 -11.20 -21.20
CA LEU A 78 -13.58 -11.78 -20.77
C LEU A 78 -13.74 -12.79 -19.63
N LEU A 79 -14.87 -12.75 -18.90
CA LEU A 79 -15.18 -13.64 -17.77
C LEU A 79 -16.40 -14.52 -18.07
N GLU A 80 -16.46 -15.07 -19.29
CA GLU A 80 -17.35 -16.17 -19.63
C GLU A 80 -16.82 -17.47 -19.00
N PHE A 81 -17.67 -18.13 -18.23
CA PHE A 81 -17.36 -19.42 -17.66
C PHE A 81 -18.16 -20.48 -18.41
N TYR A 82 -17.49 -21.26 -19.26
CA TYR A 82 -18.06 -22.42 -19.96
C TYR A 82 -18.22 -23.62 -19.01
N ASN A 83 -18.87 -23.41 -17.87
CA ASN A 83 -19.14 -24.44 -16.86
C ASN A 83 -20.41 -25.23 -17.17
N GLU A 84 -20.85 -25.20 -18.42
CA GLU A 84 -21.95 -26.03 -18.90
C GLU A 84 -21.46 -27.47 -19.01
N PHE A 85 -21.73 -28.25 -17.97
CA PHE A 85 -21.60 -29.69 -18.03
C PHE A 85 -22.72 -30.22 -18.92
N PRO A 86 -22.42 -31.07 -19.92
CA PRO A 86 -23.46 -31.62 -20.77
C PRO A 86 -24.41 -32.45 -19.92
N GLU A 87 -25.73 -32.18 -20.01
CA GLU A 87 -26.77 -32.89 -19.24
C GLU A 87 -26.75 -34.40 -19.50
N ARG A 88 -26.25 -34.80 -20.67
CA ARG A 88 -26.09 -36.19 -21.06
C ARG A 88 -24.65 -36.41 -21.52
N PRO A 89 -24.06 -37.58 -21.25
CA PRO A 89 -22.77 -37.91 -21.84
C PRO A 89 -22.86 -37.76 -23.36
N ALA A 90 -21.77 -37.33 -23.99
CA ALA A 90 -21.70 -37.29 -25.44
C ALA A 90 -22.12 -38.67 -25.97
N VAL A 91 -23.14 -38.70 -26.84
CA VAL A 91 -23.54 -39.93 -27.53
C VAL A 91 -22.43 -40.24 -28.52
N ILE A 92 -21.42 -40.96 -28.06
CA ILE A 92 -20.36 -41.47 -28.89
C ILE A 92 -20.97 -42.66 -29.62
N ALA A 93 -21.29 -42.46 -30.90
CA ALA A 93 -21.72 -43.54 -31.78
C ALA A 93 -20.54 -44.51 -31.95
N SER A 94 -20.33 -45.43 -31.01
CA SER A 94 -19.37 -46.54 -31.10
C SER A 94 -18.03 -46.23 -31.78
N TYR A 95 -17.02 -46.01 -30.95
CA TYR A 95 -15.61 -46.39 -31.16
C TYR A 95 -15.48 -47.73 -31.89
N LYS A 96 -14.88 -47.74 -33.09
CA LYS A 96 -14.43 -48.95 -33.79
C LYS A 96 -12.92 -48.88 -33.94
#